data_AF-Q9GRD7-F1
#
_entry.id   AF-Q9GRD7-F1
#
_cell.length_a   1.000
_cell.length_b   1.000
_cell.length_c   1.000
_cell.angle_alpha   90.00
_cell.angle_beta   90.00
_cell.angle_gamma   90.00
#
_symmetry.space_group_name_H-M   'P 1'
#
loop_
_entity.id
_entity.type
_entity.pdbx_description
1 polymer ?
#
loop_
_entity_poly.entity_id
_entity_poly.type
_entity_poly.pdbx_seq_one_letter_code
_entity_poly.pdbx_strand_id
1 'polypeptide(L)'
;TVHKATNLDKILLEMKAPVNIPPFRASIKDGYAMKSTGFSGSKRVLGCIAAGDVPISLPLAEDECYKINTGAPLPLEADCVVQVEDTKLLQLDKNGQESLVDIMLEPQAGLDVRPVGYDLSVNDRIFPALDPSPVVVKSLLASVGNKLVISKPRVAILSTGSELLSPRDQLTPGKIFDSNTTMLTELLLYFGFNCMHTSVLSDNFEQTRESLLDLFEEVDFVICSGGVSMGDKDFLKPVLEDLKFKIHCGRVNMKPGKPMTFASRNDKYFFGLPGNPVSAFVTFHLFALPAIRFAAGWDRCKCSLSVLNVK
;
A
#
# COMPACT_ATOMS: atom_id res chain seq x y z
N THR A 1 -5.95 -22.84 3.25
CA THR A 1 -5.27 -22.99 4.56
C THR A 1 -4.80 -21.67 5.09
N VAL A 2 -4.08 -20.86 4.30
CA VAL A 2 -3.77 -19.48 4.69
C VAL A 2 -5.00 -18.61 4.48
N HIS A 3 -5.35 -17.82 5.50
CA HIS A 3 -6.46 -16.87 5.46
C HIS A 3 -5.96 -15.48 5.06
N LYS A 4 -6.70 -14.80 4.19
CA LYS A 4 -6.50 -13.39 3.86
C LYS A 4 -6.88 -12.54 5.07
N ALA A 5 -6.26 -11.38 5.28
CA ALA A 5 -6.73 -10.40 6.26
C ALA A 5 -8.14 -9.89 5.91
N THR A 6 -9.18 -10.63 6.33
CA THR A 6 -10.59 -10.41 5.95
C THR A 6 -11.17 -9.12 6.51
N ASN A 7 -10.65 -8.62 7.64
CA ASN A 7 -11.13 -7.38 8.23
C ASN A 7 -10.83 -6.16 7.35
N LEU A 8 -9.71 -6.14 6.63
CA LEU A 8 -9.36 -4.99 5.80
C LEU A 8 -10.34 -4.83 4.64
N ASP A 9 -10.62 -5.93 3.93
CA ASP A 9 -11.53 -5.93 2.79
C ASP A 9 -12.93 -5.43 3.19
N LYS A 10 -13.43 -5.90 4.33
CA LYS A 10 -14.73 -5.46 4.87
C LYS A 10 -14.72 -3.97 5.21
N ILE A 11 -13.68 -3.51 5.92
CA ILE A 11 -13.53 -2.09 6.29
C ILE A 11 -13.51 -1.20 5.04
N LEU A 12 -12.75 -1.58 4.01
CA LEU A 12 -12.64 -0.79 2.79
C LEU A 12 -13.98 -0.72 2.02
N LEU A 13 -14.71 -1.82 1.91
CA LEU A 13 -16.01 -1.87 1.23
C LEU A 13 -17.13 -1.10 1.96
N GLU A 14 -17.06 -1.04 3.29
CA GLU A 14 -18.03 -0.31 4.11
C GLU A 14 -17.65 1.17 4.29
N MET A 15 -16.41 1.56 3.93
CA MET A 15 -15.92 2.91 4.14
C MET A 15 -16.62 3.93 3.24
N LYS A 16 -17.12 4.97 3.89
CA LYS A 16 -17.75 6.12 3.24
C LYS A 16 -16.87 7.35 3.33
N ALA A 17 -16.96 8.21 2.32
CA ALA A 17 -16.25 9.47 2.27
C ALA A 17 -16.68 10.38 3.43
N PRO A 18 -15.76 10.80 4.32
CA PRO A 18 -16.06 11.73 5.40
C PRO A 18 -16.12 13.19 4.94
N VAL A 19 -15.61 13.49 3.74
CA VAL A 19 -15.47 14.84 3.19
C VAL A 19 -15.84 14.86 1.70
N ASN A 20 -16.21 16.04 1.20
CA ASN A 20 -16.38 16.30 -0.22
C ASN A 20 -15.02 16.51 -0.89
N ILE A 21 -14.88 16.05 -2.14
CA ILE A 21 -13.75 16.35 -3.02
C ILE A 21 -14.29 16.93 -4.34
N PRO A 22 -13.96 18.19 -4.69
CA PRO A 22 -13.33 19.18 -3.81
C PRO A 22 -14.29 19.62 -2.68
N PRO A 23 -13.79 20.14 -1.55
CA PRO A 23 -14.62 20.60 -0.43
C PRO A 23 -15.24 21.98 -0.64
N PHE A 24 -14.86 22.68 -1.71
CA PHE A 24 -15.35 24.00 -2.13
C PHE A 24 -15.51 24.00 -3.65
N ARG A 25 -16.23 25.00 -4.20
CA ARG A 25 -16.26 25.23 -5.65
C ARG A 25 -14.87 25.63 -6.11
N ALA A 26 -14.26 24.84 -6.99
CA ALA A 26 -12.87 25.01 -7.40
C ALA A 26 -12.77 25.34 -8.90
N SER A 27 -11.81 26.16 -9.27
CA SER A 27 -11.52 26.41 -10.68
C SER A 27 -10.90 25.16 -11.35
N ILE A 28 -11.36 24.82 -12.55
CA ILE A 28 -10.77 23.78 -13.40
C ILE A 28 -9.51 24.30 -14.12
N LYS A 29 -9.45 25.61 -14.36
CA LYS A 29 -8.45 26.25 -15.22
C LYS A 29 -7.80 27.46 -14.54
N ASP A 30 -6.66 27.90 -15.04
CA ASP A 30 -6.19 29.25 -14.79
C ASP A 30 -7.02 30.20 -15.66
N GLY A 31 -7.51 31.30 -15.09
CA GLY A 31 -8.46 32.16 -15.77
C GLY A 31 -8.98 33.30 -14.91
N TYR A 32 -10.22 33.70 -15.16
CA TYR A 32 -10.90 34.77 -14.46
C TYR A 32 -12.26 34.31 -13.93
N ALA A 33 -12.41 34.31 -12.60
CA ALA A 33 -13.66 34.03 -11.91
C ALA A 33 -14.57 35.26 -11.97
N MET A 34 -15.80 35.06 -12.45
CA MET A 34 -16.78 36.13 -12.66
C MET A 34 -18.22 35.62 -12.49
N LYS A 35 -19.19 36.52 -12.62
CA LYS A 35 -20.62 36.19 -12.69
C LYS A 35 -21.02 35.79 -14.10
N SER A 36 -21.78 34.71 -14.22
CA SER A 36 -22.39 34.27 -15.47
C SER A 36 -23.50 35.21 -15.96
N THR A 37 -24.09 36.03 -15.07
CA THR A 37 -25.02 37.11 -15.46
C THR A 37 -24.32 38.31 -16.08
N GLY A 38 -22.97 38.35 -16.03
CA GLY A 38 -22.18 39.34 -16.73
C GLY A 38 -22.20 39.13 -18.25
N PHE A 39 -21.15 39.61 -18.91
CA PHE A 39 -21.06 39.66 -20.37
C PHE A 39 -19.61 39.52 -20.82
N SER A 40 -19.37 39.07 -22.04
CA SER A 40 -18.05 39.17 -22.67
C SER A 40 -17.58 40.63 -22.80
N GLY A 41 -16.28 40.86 -22.98
CA GLY A 41 -15.68 42.19 -23.07
C GLY A 41 -14.90 42.59 -21.81
N SER A 42 -14.65 43.89 -21.67
CA SER A 42 -13.76 44.44 -20.65
C SER A 42 -14.27 44.23 -19.22
N LYS A 43 -13.42 43.66 -18.35
CA LYS A 43 -13.64 43.46 -16.92
C LYS A 43 -12.51 44.04 -16.09
N ARG A 44 -12.86 44.68 -14.97
CA ARG A 44 -11.90 45.08 -13.94
C ARG A 44 -11.42 43.84 -13.19
N VAL A 45 -10.11 43.69 -13.06
CA VAL A 45 -9.50 42.62 -12.27
C VAL A 45 -9.27 43.14 -10.86
N LEU A 46 -9.99 42.58 -9.89
CA LEU A 46 -9.97 43.06 -8.50
C LEU A 46 -8.82 42.47 -7.66
N GLY A 47 -8.21 41.41 -8.15
CA GLY A 47 -7.13 40.70 -7.47
C GLY A 47 -6.89 39.31 -8.06
N CYS A 48 -6.02 38.56 -7.40
CA CYS A 48 -5.66 37.19 -7.75
C CYS A 48 -6.03 36.22 -6.62
N ILE A 49 -6.52 35.05 -6.96
CA ILE A 49 -6.87 33.97 -6.02
C ILE A 49 -6.04 32.73 -6.38
N ALA A 50 -5.17 32.33 -5.46
CA ALA A 50 -4.31 31.18 -5.60
C ALA A 50 -4.91 29.95 -4.90
N ALA A 51 -4.38 28.77 -5.26
CA ALA A 51 -4.70 27.54 -4.54
C ALA A 51 -4.21 27.64 -3.09
N GLY A 52 -5.12 27.42 -2.13
CA GLY A 52 -4.85 27.54 -0.69
C GLY A 52 -5.37 28.82 -0.05
N ASP A 53 -5.78 29.82 -0.85
CA ASP A 53 -6.44 31.02 -0.32
C ASP A 53 -7.85 30.69 0.21
N VAL A 54 -8.42 31.62 0.99
CA VAL A 54 -9.81 31.52 1.44
C VAL A 54 -10.77 32.06 0.37
N PRO A 55 -11.98 31.50 0.22
CA PRO A 55 -12.98 32.06 -0.68
C PRO A 55 -13.28 33.53 -0.36
N ILE A 56 -13.22 34.39 -1.36
CA ILE A 56 -13.56 35.81 -1.22
C ILE A 56 -15.08 35.97 -1.07
N SER A 57 -15.52 36.71 -0.07
CA SER A 57 -16.94 37.01 0.22
C SER A 57 -17.36 38.43 -0.13
N LEU A 58 -16.47 39.21 -0.75
CA LEU A 58 -16.77 40.57 -1.20
C LEU A 58 -17.77 40.56 -2.36
N PRO A 59 -18.63 41.60 -2.48
CA PRO A 59 -19.49 41.77 -3.65
C PRO A 59 -18.67 41.77 -4.94
N LEU A 60 -19.24 41.17 -5.99
CA LEU A 60 -18.65 41.11 -7.32
C LEU A 60 -19.66 41.68 -8.33
N ALA A 61 -19.31 42.77 -9.02
CA ALA A 61 -20.15 43.35 -10.07
C ALA A 61 -20.03 42.57 -11.39
N GLU A 62 -20.96 42.80 -12.32
CA GLU A 62 -20.99 42.13 -13.62
C GLU A 62 -19.83 42.54 -14.54
N ASP A 63 -19.21 43.70 -14.29
CA ASP A 63 -18.03 44.22 -14.99
C ASP A 63 -16.72 43.98 -14.23
N GLU A 64 -16.74 43.08 -13.24
CA GLU A 64 -15.60 42.73 -12.39
C GLU A 64 -15.29 41.23 -12.44
N CYS A 65 -14.02 40.91 -12.19
CA CYS A 65 -13.55 39.53 -12.08
C CYS A 65 -12.36 39.43 -11.13
N TYR A 66 -12.04 38.20 -10.72
CA TYR A 66 -10.79 37.86 -10.05
C TYR A 66 -9.97 36.97 -10.96
N LYS A 67 -8.69 37.28 -11.13
CA LYS A 67 -7.76 36.30 -11.69
C LYS A 67 -7.72 35.10 -10.75
N ILE A 68 -7.83 33.90 -11.26
CA ILE A 68 -7.95 32.68 -10.46
C ILE A 68 -7.05 31.60 -11.03
N ASN A 69 -6.37 30.87 -10.14
CA ASN A 69 -5.56 29.73 -10.54
C ASN A 69 -6.34 28.41 -10.51
N THR A 70 -5.85 27.42 -11.26
CA THR A 70 -6.37 26.06 -11.24
C THR A 70 -6.40 25.52 -9.79
N GLY A 71 -7.56 24.98 -9.39
CA GLY A 71 -7.78 24.41 -8.05
C GLY A 71 -8.04 25.45 -6.93
N ALA A 72 -7.96 26.74 -7.22
CA ALA A 72 -8.30 27.79 -6.25
C ALA A 72 -9.82 27.84 -5.98
N PRO A 73 -10.24 28.22 -4.76
CA PRO A 73 -11.65 28.38 -4.46
C PRO A 73 -12.26 29.57 -5.19
N LEU A 74 -13.47 29.39 -5.72
CA LEU A 74 -14.22 30.49 -6.31
C LEU A 74 -14.66 31.50 -5.22
N PRO A 75 -14.67 32.80 -5.55
CA PRO A 75 -15.44 33.79 -4.79
C PRO A 75 -16.89 33.35 -4.57
N LEU A 76 -17.51 33.78 -3.48
CA LEU A 76 -18.91 33.40 -3.18
C LEU A 76 -19.88 33.84 -4.27
N GLU A 77 -19.67 35.06 -4.80
CA GLU A 77 -20.51 35.69 -5.81
C GLU A 77 -20.15 35.29 -7.26
N ALA A 78 -19.07 34.53 -7.48
CA ALA A 78 -18.71 34.00 -8.79
C ALA A 78 -19.28 32.59 -8.99
N ASP A 79 -19.68 32.28 -10.22
CA ASP A 79 -20.25 30.99 -10.60
C ASP A 79 -19.69 30.43 -11.92
N CYS A 80 -18.75 31.14 -12.56
CA CYS A 80 -18.03 30.68 -13.74
C CYS A 80 -16.58 31.14 -13.75
N VAL A 81 -15.74 30.43 -14.49
CA VAL A 81 -14.36 30.82 -14.82
C VAL A 81 -14.20 30.82 -16.32
N VAL A 82 -13.60 31.87 -16.88
CA VAL A 82 -13.15 31.89 -18.28
C VAL A 82 -11.64 31.69 -18.30
N GLN A 83 -11.17 30.66 -19.00
CA GLN A 83 -9.74 30.32 -19.08
C GLN A 83 -8.92 31.45 -19.73
N VAL A 84 -7.64 31.57 -19.37
CA VAL A 84 -6.75 32.64 -19.86
C VAL A 84 -6.70 32.72 -21.39
N GLU A 85 -6.76 31.58 -22.08
CA GLU A 85 -6.74 31.49 -23.54
C GLU A 85 -7.92 32.22 -24.21
N ASP A 86 -9.05 32.32 -23.52
CA ASP A 86 -10.25 33.04 -23.98
C ASP A 86 -10.30 34.47 -23.43
N THR A 87 -9.14 35.04 -23.09
CA THR A 87 -9.01 36.41 -22.63
C THR A 87 -7.85 37.15 -23.27
N LYS A 88 -7.87 38.48 -23.17
CA LYS A 88 -6.76 39.34 -23.58
C LYS A 88 -6.50 40.40 -22.53
N LEU A 89 -5.30 40.41 -21.95
CA LEU A 89 -4.90 41.44 -21.01
C LEU A 89 -4.92 42.82 -21.69
N LEU A 90 -5.62 43.79 -21.08
CA LEU A 90 -5.73 45.16 -21.59
C LEU A 90 -4.85 46.13 -20.80
N GLN A 91 -4.75 45.97 -19.48
CA GLN A 91 -4.05 46.92 -18.64
C GLN A 91 -3.44 46.28 -17.38
N LEU A 92 -2.24 46.76 -17.03
CA LEU A 92 -1.60 46.55 -15.73
C LEU A 92 -1.73 47.80 -14.85
N ASP A 93 -1.86 47.60 -13.55
CA ASP A 93 -1.81 48.67 -12.55
C ASP A 93 -0.36 49.18 -12.33
N LYS A 94 -0.21 50.13 -11.41
CA LYS A 94 1.09 50.73 -11.07
C LYS A 94 2.08 49.75 -10.42
N ASN A 95 1.59 48.63 -9.89
CA ASN A 95 2.37 47.59 -9.24
C ASN A 95 2.67 46.41 -10.20
N GLY A 96 2.25 46.51 -11.48
CA GLY A 96 2.41 45.45 -12.46
C GLY A 96 1.40 44.31 -12.34
N GLN A 97 0.32 44.49 -11.58
CA GLN A 97 -0.78 43.53 -11.47
C GLN A 97 -1.83 43.79 -12.55
N GLU A 98 -2.51 42.75 -13.00
CA GLU A 98 -3.58 42.90 -13.97
C GLU A 98 -4.73 43.72 -13.35
N SER A 99 -5.17 44.76 -14.06
CA SER A 99 -6.28 45.61 -13.62
C SER A 99 -7.45 45.63 -14.61
N LEU A 100 -7.20 45.28 -15.88
CA LEU A 100 -8.25 45.21 -16.89
C LEU A 100 -7.96 44.07 -17.88
N VAL A 101 -8.95 43.22 -18.12
CA VAL A 101 -8.89 42.11 -19.05
C VAL A 101 -10.10 42.14 -19.99
N ASP A 102 -9.91 41.76 -21.24
CA ASP A 102 -10.98 41.53 -22.21
C ASP A 102 -11.37 40.06 -22.20
N ILE A 103 -12.62 39.75 -21.89
CA ILE A 103 -13.17 38.40 -21.90
C ILE A 103 -13.73 38.12 -23.30
N MET A 104 -13.19 37.14 -24.02
CA MET A 104 -13.58 36.89 -25.42
C MET A 104 -14.72 35.86 -25.57
N LEU A 105 -15.09 35.19 -24.48
CA LEU A 105 -16.14 34.17 -24.43
C LEU A 105 -17.30 34.64 -23.55
N GLU A 106 -18.54 34.43 -23.97
CA GLU A 106 -19.69 34.73 -23.11
C GLU A 106 -19.69 33.82 -21.87
N PRO A 107 -19.82 34.41 -20.66
CA PRO A 107 -19.76 33.63 -19.43
C PRO A 107 -21.02 32.77 -19.30
N GLN A 108 -20.85 31.52 -18.86
CA GLN A 108 -21.94 30.56 -18.66
C GLN A 108 -21.88 29.99 -17.25
N ALA A 109 -23.04 29.82 -16.61
CA ALA A 109 -23.12 29.27 -15.27
C ALA A 109 -22.43 27.90 -15.17
N GLY A 110 -21.48 27.77 -14.25
CA GLY A 110 -20.70 26.56 -14.03
C GLY A 110 -19.55 26.30 -15.01
N LEU A 111 -19.29 27.21 -15.97
CA LEU A 111 -18.16 27.05 -16.91
C LEU A 111 -16.84 26.98 -16.15
N ASP A 112 -16.06 25.94 -16.42
CA ASP A 112 -14.77 25.64 -15.78
C ASP A 112 -14.78 25.67 -14.24
N VAL A 113 -15.93 25.31 -13.64
CA VAL A 113 -16.08 25.14 -12.20
C VAL A 113 -16.30 23.68 -11.84
N ARG A 114 -15.55 23.18 -10.87
CA ARG A 114 -15.87 21.93 -10.16
C ARG A 114 -16.73 22.26 -8.93
N PRO A 115 -18.00 21.84 -8.89
CA PRO A 115 -18.83 21.95 -7.69
C PRO A 115 -18.25 21.21 -6.48
N VAL A 116 -18.78 21.52 -5.31
CA VAL A 116 -18.47 20.77 -4.08
C VAL A 116 -18.86 19.30 -4.28
N GLY A 117 -17.94 18.40 -3.96
CA GLY A 117 -18.19 16.95 -4.01
C GLY A 117 -18.27 16.36 -5.43
N TYR A 118 -17.79 17.09 -6.43
CA TYR A 118 -17.84 16.66 -7.84
C TYR A 118 -17.12 15.33 -8.11
N ASP A 119 -15.97 15.09 -7.47
CA ASP A 119 -15.24 13.82 -7.60
C ASP A 119 -15.76 12.78 -6.61
N LEU A 120 -16.05 13.21 -5.38
CA LEU A 120 -16.51 12.36 -4.29
C LEU A 120 -17.33 13.20 -3.31
N SER A 121 -18.57 12.81 -3.06
CA SER A 121 -19.43 13.47 -2.09
C SER A 121 -19.37 12.79 -0.72
N VAL A 122 -19.65 13.53 0.34
CA VAL A 122 -19.81 12.96 1.69
C VAL A 122 -20.82 11.81 1.63
N ASN A 123 -20.49 10.69 2.29
CA ASN A 123 -21.20 9.42 2.30
C ASN A 123 -21.09 8.54 1.05
N ASP A 124 -20.42 8.99 -0.02
CA ASP A 124 -20.13 8.11 -1.16
C ASP A 124 -19.20 6.96 -0.75
N ARG A 125 -19.31 5.84 -1.47
CA ARG A 125 -18.37 4.73 -1.32
C ARG A 125 -17.04 5.13 -1.92
N ILE A 126 -15.99 5.10 -1.10
CA ILE A 126 -14.62 5.40 -1.56
C ILE A 126 -14.11 4.27 -2.47
N PHE A 127 -14.42 3.03 -2.11
CA PHE A 127 -14.00 1.84 -2.85
C PHE A 127 -15.22 1.12 -3.41
N PRO A 128 -15.55 1.31 -4.71
CA PRO A 128 -16.65 0.59 -5.34
C PRO A 128 -16.37 -0.91 -5.49
N ALA A 129 -15.08 -1.26 -5.56
CA ALA A 129 -14.56 -2.62 -5.52
C ALA A 129 -13.22 -2.61 -4.76
N LEU A 130 -12.80 -3.79 -4.30
CA LEU A 130 -11.50 -3.96 -3.66
C LEU A 130 -10.39 -3.85 -4.69
N ASP A 131 -9.47 -2.92 -4.48
CA ASP A 131 -8.19 -2.87 -5.20
C ASP A 131 -7.08 -3.40 -4.29
N PRO A 132 -6.37 -4.48 -4.67
CA PRO A 132 -5.28 -5.02 -3.87
C PRO A 132 -4.02 -4.14 -3.87
N SER A 133 -3.97 -3.09 -4.70
CA SER A 133 -2.84 -2.17 -4.82
C SER A 133 -2.77 -1.25 -3.59
N PRO A 134 -1.70 -1.35 -2.78
CA PRO A 134 -1.52 -0.42 -1.66
C PRO A 134 -1.40 1.03 -2.12
N VAL A 135 -0.99 1.27 -3.37
CA VAL A 135 -0.93 2.63 -3.96
C VAL A 135 -2.34 3.19 -4.10
N VAL A 136 -3.27 2.43 -4.69
CA VAL A 136 -4.65 2.89 -4.89
C VAL A 136 -5.34 3.10 -3.54
N VAL A 137 -5.27 2.09 -2.67
CA VAL A 137 -5.92 2.15 -1.35
C VAL A 137 -5.39 3.29 -0.51
N LYS A 138 -4.07 3.43 -0.38
CA LYS A 138 -3.49 4.47 0.50
C LYS A 138 -3.68 5.88 -0.06
N SER A 139 -3.60 6.07 -1.37
CA SER A 139 -3.78 7.40 -1.98
C SER A 139 -5.23 7.88 -1.88
N LEU A 140 -6.21 7.00 -2.12
CA LEU A 140 -7.63 7.35 -1.97
C LEU A 140 -8.01 7.58 -0.51
N LEU A 141 -7.46 6.80 0.43
CA LEU A 141 -7.66 7.09 1.85
C LEU A 141 -7.07 8.45 2.23
N ALA A 142 -5.86 8.75 1.76
CA ALA A 142 -5.21 10.02 2.03
C ALA A 142 -5.97 11.21 1.43
N SER A 143 -6.55 11.07 0.24
CA SER A 143 -7.32 12.15 -0.40
C SER A 143 -8.56 12.55 0.40
N VAL A 144 -9.11 11.64 1.22
CA VAL A 144 -10.21 11.94 2.15
C VAL A 144 -9.75 12.19 3.59
N GLY A 145 -8.46 12.41 3.82
CA GLY A 145 -7.89 12.67 5.15
C GLY A 145 -7.82 11.46 6.08
N ASN A 146 -7.89 10.24 5.55
CA ASN A 146 -7.81 9.00 6.31
C ASN A 146 -6.43 8.33 6.14
N LYS A 147 -5.92 7.72 7.21
CA LYS A 147 -4.69 6.91 7.19
C LYS A 147 -4.96 5.57 7.87
N LEU A 148 -5.45 4.61 7.10
CA LEU A 148 -5.60 3.24 7.60
C LEU A 148 -4.24 2.55 7.64
N VAL A 149 -3.86 2.05 8.82
CA VAL A 149 -2.68 1.20 8.96
C VAL A 149 -3.06 -0.20 8.49
N ILE A 150 -2.45 -0.63 7.39
CA ILE A 150 -2.57 -2.01 6.91
C ILE A 150 -1.48 -2.83 7.59
N SER A 151 -1.87 -3.64 8.58
CA SER A 151 -0.96 -4.57 9.24
C SER A 151 -0.40 -5.58 8.24
N LYS A 152 0.92 -5.71 8.21
CA LYS A 152 1.59 -6.76 7.44
C LYS A 152 1.69 -8.03 8.28
N PRO A 153 1.68 -9.22 7.66
CA PRO A 153 1.97 -10.45 8.36
C PRO A 153 3.31 -10.37 9.08
N ARG A 154 3.32 -10.83 10.33
CA ARG A 154 4.51 -10.89 11.16
C ARG A 154 5.26 -12.19 10.85
N VAL A 155 6.52 -12.09 10.46
CA VAL A 155 7.31 -13.24 9.99
C VAL A 155 8.56 -13.38 10.85
N ALA A 156 8.87 -14.58 11.30
CA ALA A 156 10.17 -14.94 11.88
C ALA A 156 10.89 -15.97 11.01
N ILE A 157 12.22 -15.96 11.08
CA ILE A 157 13.08 -16.92 10.40
C ILE A 157 13.83 -17.73 11.45
N LEU A 158 13.79 -19.04 11.32
CA LEU A 158 14.55 -19.96 12.14
C LEU A 158 15.54 -20.72 11.27
N SER A 159 16.67 -21.10 11.85
CA SER A 159 17.54 -22.10 11.26
C SER A 159 17.79 -23.24 12.25
N THR A 160 18.04 -24.43 11.73
CA THR A 160 18.40 -25.59 12.55
C THR A 160 19.65 -26.22 11.97
N GLY A 161 20.55 -26.63 12.84
CA GLY A 161 21.76 -27.31 12.45
C GLY A 161 22.87 -26.95 13.41
N SER A 162 23.33 -27.93 14.17
CA SER A 162 24.48 -27.74 15.06
C SER A 162 25.72 -27.28 14.30
N GLU A 163 25.81 -27.48 12.98
CA GLU A 163 26.90 -27.01 12.12
C GLU A 163 26.90 -25.50 11.86
N LEU A 164 25.82 -24.78 12.16
CA LEU A 164 25.66 -23.39 11.73
C LEU A 164 26.40 -22.39 12.62
N LEU A 165 27.03 -21.41 11.97
CA LEU A 165 27.64 -20.22 12.57
C LEU A 165 26.94 -18.96 12.10
N SER A 166 26.87 -17.95 12.96
CA SER A 166 26.39 -16.62 12.59
C SER A 166 27.43 -15.88 11.74
N PRO A 167 27.00 -14.94 10.87
CA PRO A 167 27.93 -14.04 10.21
C PRO A 167 28.83 -13.34 11.24
N ARG A 168 30.14 -13.35 10.99
CA ARG A 168 31.22 -12.81 11.86
C ARG A 168 31.72 -13.74 12.97
N ASP A 169 31.11 -14.89 13.18
CA ASP A 169 31.69 -15.90 14.07
C ASP A 169 33.02 -16.42 13.50
N GLN A 170 33.89 -16.92 14.39
CA GLN A 170 35.13 -17.55 13.97
C GLN A 170 34.84 -18.93 13.37
N LEU A 171 35.42 -19.21 12.20
CA LEU A 171 35.29 -20.52 11.57
C LEU A 171 35.91 -21.60 12.46
N THR A 172 35.12 -22.62 12.77
CA THR A 172 35.57 -23.80 13.53
C THR A 172 35.42 -25.07 12.69
N PRO A 173 36.27 -26.09 12.88
CA PRO A 173 36.21 -27.32 12.09
C PRO A 173 34.82 -27.98 12.12
N GLY A 174 34.31 -28.35 10.94
CA GLY A 174 33.00 -29.00 10.80
C GLY A 174 31.79 -28.05 10.87
N LYS A 175 32.01 -26.74 10.96
CA LYS A 175 30.95 -25.74 10.92
C LYS A 175 30.92 -24.98 9.59
N ILE A 176 29.76 -24.42 9.26
CA ILE A 176 29.51 -23.57 8.09
C ILE A 176 28.69 -22.34 8.49
N PHE A 177 28.78 -21.26 7.72
CA PHE A 177 27.99 -20.05 8.00
C PHE A 177 26.54 -20.19 7.54
N ASP A 178 25.62 -19.67 8.35
CA ASP A 178 24.19 -19.59 8.02
C ASP A 178 23.92 -18.52 6.95
N SER A 179 23.96 -18.96 5.70
CA SER A 179 23.62 -18.13 4.54
C SER A 179 22.10 -18.00 4.33
N ASN A 180 21.30 -18.96 4.81
CA ASN A 180 19.86 -19.00 4.51
C ASN A 180 19.10 -17.96 5.33
N THR A 181 19.42 -17.79 6.61
CA THR A 181 18.78 -16.76 7.45
C THR A 181 18.99 -15.37 6.87
N THR A 182 20.22 -15.07 6.43
CA THR A 182 20.56 -13.80 5.76
C THR A 182 19.75 -13.65 4.47
N MET A 183 19.80 -14.66 3.58
CA MET A 183 19.08 -14.64 2.31
C MET A 183 17.57 -14.44 2.48
N LEU A 184 16.94 -15.19 3.38
CA LEU A 184 15.49 -15.14 3.61
C LEU A 184 15.06 -13.79 4.21
N THR A 185 15.89 -13.21 5.09
CA THR A 185 15.64 -11.89 5.69
C THR A 185 15.65 -10.80 4.61
N GLU A 186 16.68 -10.80 3.75
CA GLU A 186 16.79 -9.85 2.65
C GLU A 186 15.67 -10.04 1.61
N LEU A 187 15.26 -11.28 1.32
CA LEU A 187 14.13 -11.54 0.42
C LEU A 187 12.80 -11.03 0.98
N LEU A 188 12.53 -11.21 2.28
CA LEU A 188 11.35 -10.62 2.91
C LEU A 188 11.37 -9.10 2.74
N LEU A 189 12.50 -8.46 3.06
CA LEU A 189 12.65 -7.01 2.97
C LEU A 189 12.45 -6.52 1.53
N TYR A 190 13.06 -7.19 0.56
CA TYR A 190 12.92 -6.90 -0.87
C TYR A 190 11.46 -6.93 -1.33
N PHE A 191 10.66 -7.89 -0.82
CA PHE A 191 9.24 -7.97 -1.12
C PHE A 191 8.34 -7.15 -0.19
N GLY A 192 8.94 -6.29 0.65
CA GLY A 192 8.22 -5.34 1.50
C GLY A 192 7.68 -5.94 2.80
N PHE A 193 8.21 -7.06 3.26
CA PHE A 193 7.90 -7.69 4.55
C PHE A 193 9.10 -7.57 5.50
N ASN A 194 8.85 -7.49 6.80
CA ASN A 194 9.91 -7.42 7.79
C ASN A 194 10.06 -8.78 8.49
N CYS A 195 11.29 -9.21 8.72
CA CYS A 195 11.60 -10.29 9.64
C CYS A 195 11.64 -9.71 11.07
N MET A 196 10.80 -10.21 11.97
CA MET A 196 10.72 -9.74 13.35
C MET A 196 11.77 -10.39 14.24
N HIS A 197 12.04 -11.68 14.02
CA HIS A 197 12.97 -12.46 14.82
C HIS A 197 13.77 -13.42 13.96
N THR A 198 15.03 -13.61 14.33
CA THR A 198 15.89 -14.66 13.82
C THR A 198 16.47 -15.46 14.97
N SER A 199 16.40 -16.79 14.92
CA SER A 199 17.10 -17.63 15.91
C SER A 199 17.54 -18.96 15.31
N VAL A 200 18.53 -19.57 15.96
CA VAL A 200 19.00 -20.93 15.66
C VAL A 200 18.41 -21.86 16.71
N LEU A 201 17.62 -22.85 16.27
CA LEU A 201 17.06 -23.86 17.16
C LEU A 201 18.11 -24.91 17.51
N SER A 202 18.02 -25.43 18.74
CA SER A 202 18.86 -26.53 19.21
C SER A 202 18.33 -27.87 18.71
N ASP A 203 19.19 -28.90 18.68
CA ASP A 203 18.81 -30.29 18.38
C ASP A 203 18.10 -30.96 19.60
N ASN A 204 17.21 -30.25 20.29
CA ASN A 204 16.48 -30.74 21.47
C ASN A 204 14.97 -30.47 21.34
N PHE A 205 14.17 -31.51 21.58
CA PHE A 205 12.72 -31.45 21.44
C PHE A 205 12.06 -30.38 22.34
N GLU A 206 12.34 -30.39 23.65
CA GLU A 206 11.70 -29.48 24.61
C GLU A 206 12.07 -28.02 24.34
N GLN A 207 13.36 -27.76 24.09
CA GLN A 207 13.82 -26.40 23.78
C GLN A 207 13.25 -25.87 22.46
N THR A 208 13.14 -26.74 21.44
CA THR A 208 12.50 -26.37 20.16
C THR A 208 11.02 -26.09 20.34
N ARG A 209 10.35 -26.89 21.18
CA ARG A 209 8.93 -26.73 21.52
C ARG A 209 8.66 -25.41 22.23
N GLU A 210 9.42 -25.08 23.27
CA GLU A 210 9.29 -23.81 24.00
C GLU A 210 9.57 -22.63 23.06
N SER A 211 10.66 -22.68 22.29
CA SER A 211 11.02 -21.62 21.34
C SER A 211 9.93 -21.36 20.30
N LEU A 212 9.32 -22.41 19.74
CA LEU A 212 8.23 -22.26 18.78
C LEU A 212 6.95 -21.74 19.44
N LEU A 213 6.63 -22.22 20.66
CA LEU A 213 5.46 -21.76 21.40
C LEU A 213 5.53 -20.25 21.64
N ASP A 214 6.62 -19.77 22.21
CA ASP A 214 6.83 -18.35 22.51
C ASP A 214 6.83 -17.51 21.24
N LEU A 215 7.52 -17.97 20.20
CA LEU A 215 7.60 -17.24 18.94
C LEU A 215 6.23 -17.05 18.29
N PHE A 216 5.35 -18.06 18.33
CA PHE A 216 4.02 -17.97 17.74
C PHE A 216 3.06 -17.04 18.48
N GLU A 217 3.37 -16.57 19.69
CA GLU A 217 2.65 -15.47 20.33
C GLU A 217 2.91 -14.14 19.58
N GLU A 218 4.13 -13.97 19.07
CA GLU A 218 4.60 -12.72 18.47
C GLU A 218 4.51 -12.67 16.95
N VAL A 219 4.45 -13.83 16.26
CA VAL A 219 4.42 -13.88 14.79
C VAL A 219 3.29 -14.72 14.23
N ASP A 220 2.96 -14.48 12.96
CA ASP A 220 1.92 -15.21 12.22
C ASP A 220 2.54 -16.29 11.32
N PHE A 221 3.75 -16.04 10.84
CA PHE A 221 4.52 -16.94 9.99
C PHE A 221 5.88 -17.26 10.60
N VAL A 222 6.25 -18.53 10.60
CA VAL A 222 7.61 -18.99 10.89
C VAL A 222 8.16 -19.69 9.65
N ILE A 223 9.31 -19.24 9.17
CA ILE A 223 10.06 -19.88 8.08
C ILE A 223 11.31 -20.51 8.69
N CYS A 224 11.35 -21.83 8.76
CA CYS A 224 12.50 -22.56 9.27
C CYS A 224 13.34 -23.10 8.11
N SER A 225 14.67 -22.95 8.16
CA SER A 225 15.60 -23.51 7.19
C SER A 225 16.46 -24.60 7.83
N GLY A 226 16.47 -25.79 7.24
CA GLY A 226 17.19 -26.94 7.79
C GLY A 226 16.29 -27.85 8.62
N GLY A 227 16.79 -29.04 8.95
CA GLY A 227 16.13 -29.94 9.92
C GLY A 227 14.71 -30.36 9.57
N VAL A 228 14.34 -30.46 8.28
CA VAL A 228 12.98 -30.83 7.80
C VAL A 228 12.95 -32.13 6.96
N SER A 229 14.05 -32.88 7.01
CA SER A 229 14.27 -34.09 6.23
C SER A 229 13.78 -35.36 6.97
N MET A 230 14.61 -36.42 6.96
CA MET A 230 14.37 -37.73 7.58
C MET A 230 15.54 -38.11 8.50
N GLY A 231 16.26 -37.12 9.04
CA GLY A 231 17.39 -37.40 9.94
C GLY A 231 16.89 -37.71 11.35
N ASP A 232 17.66 -38.51 12.10
CA ASP A 232 17.33 -38.91 13.49
C ASP A 232 17.26 -37.73 14.48
N LYS A 233 17.63 -36.51 14.04
CA LYS A 233 17.59 -35.26 14.81
C LYS A 233 16.53 -34.26 14.33
N ASP A 234 15.61 -34.68 13.46
CA ASP A 234 14.53 -33.83 12.96
C ASP A 234 13.34 -33.84 13.94
N PHE A 235 13.36 -32.92 14.90
CA PHE A 235 12.30 -32.77 15.90
C PHE A 235 11.17 -31.84 15.45
N LEU A 236 11.28 -31.16 14.30
CA LEU A 236 10.32 -30.12 13.91
C LEU A 236 8.92 -30.68 13.68
N LYS A 237 8.78 -31.80 12.97
CA LYS A 237 7.46 -32.41 12.71
C LYS A 237 6.80 -32.90 14.02
N PRO A 238 7.48 -33.69 14.88
CA PRO A 238 6.95 -34.05 16.19
C PRO A 238 6.55 -32.85 17.06
N VAL A 239 7.39 -31.80 17.12
CA VAL A 239 7.10 -30.59 17.91
C VAL A 239 5.87 -29.86 17.37
N LEU A 240 5.74 -29.71 16.04
CA LEU A 240 4.57 -29.09 15.43
C LEU A 240 3.29 -29.86 15.76
N GLU A 241 3.32 -31.19 15.68
CA GLU A 241 2.19 -32.05 16.03
C GLU A 241 1.82 -31.93 17.52
N ASP A 242 2.80 -31.88 18.43
CA ASP A 242 2.56 -31.66 19.86
C ASP A 242 1.89 -30.31 20.11
N LEU A 243 2.38 -29.26 19.44
CA LEU A 243 1.79 -27.92 19.42
C LEU A 243 0.46 -27.85 18.67
N LYS A 244 -0.11 -28.99 18.22
CA LYS A 244 -1.41 -29.09 17.52
C LYS A 244 -1.45 -28.38 16.17
N PHE A 245 -0.30 -28.22 15.51
CA PHE A 245 -0.27 -27.87 14.10
C PHE A 245 -0.69 -29.06 13.24
N LYS A 246 -1.52 -28.78 12.24
CA LYS A 246 -1.82 -29.74 11.18
C LYS A 246 -0.73 -29.65 10.12
N ILE A 247 0.01 -30.73 9.91
CA ILE A 247 0.94 -30.87 8.79
C ILE A 247 0.13 -31.16 7.52
N HIS A 248 0.15 -30.25 6.55
CA HIS A 248 -0.56 -30.41 5.27
C HIS A 248 0.32 -31.07 4.22
N CYS A 249 1.62 -30.85 4.31
CA CYS A 249 2.60 -31.42 3.42
C CYS A 249 3.92 -31.57 4.19
N GLY A 250 4.56 -32.74 4.11
CA GLY A 250 5.90 -32.96 4.65
C GLY A 250 6.96 -33.25 3.58
N ARG A 251 6.52 -33.42 2.32
CA ARG A 251 7.36 -33.61 1.13
C ARG A 251 6.60 -33.20 -0.12
N VAL A 252 7.28 -32.54 -1.05
CA VAL A 252 6.74 -32.15 -2.36
C VAL A 252 7.48 -32.90 -3.46
N ASN A 253 6.76 -33.39 -4.47
CA ASN A 253 7.38 -33.97 -5.65
C ASN A 253 7.95 -32.87 -6.56
N MET A 254 9.13 -32.37 -6.22
CA MET A 254 9.80 -31.28 -6.91
C MET A 254 11.32 -31.44 -6.82
N LYS A 255 12.04 -30.73 -7.70
CA LYS A 255 13.50 -30.59 -7.66
C LYS A 255 13.90 -29.16 -8.04
N PRO A 256 14.75 -28.48 -7.25
CA PRO A 256 15.12 -28.79 -5.86
C PRO A 256 13.91 -28.61 -4.92
N GLY A 257 13.99 -28.99 -3.63
CA GLY A 257 12.93 -28.64 -2.66
C GLY A 257 12.15 -29.79 -2.02
N LYS A 258 12.48 -31.06 -2.33
CA LYS A 258 11.71 -32.24 -1.89
C LYS A 258 11.25 -32.25 -0.42
N PRO A 259 12.08 -31.94 0.60
CA PRO A 259 11.66 -32.01 2.00
C PRO A 259 10.93 -30.76 2.51
N MET A 260 10.36 -29.94 1.61
CA MET A 260 9.52 -28.81 2.01
C MET A 260 8.32 -29.29 2.84
N THR A 261 8.13 -28.64 3.99
CA THR A 261 7.05 -28.91 4.94
C THR A 261 6.19 -27.67 5.11
N PHE A 262 4.87 -27.85 5.14
CA PHE A 262 3.91 -26.80 5.48
C PHE A 262 2.94 -27.30 6.56
N ALA A 263 2.81 -26.52 7.62
CA ALA A 263 1.88 -26.79 8.71
C ALA A 263 1.12 -25.52 9.12
N SER A 264 -0.07 -25.68 9.70
CA SER A 264 -0.83 -24.54 10.23
C SER A 264 -1.63 -24.88 11.48
N ARG A 265 -1.89 -23.86 12.31
CA ARG A 265 -2.77 -23.90 13.48
C ARG A 265 -3.47 -22.54 13.60
N ASN A 266 -4.78 -22.50 13.40
CA ASN A 266 -5.53 -21.23 13.31
C ASN A 266 -4.87 -20.28 12.29
N ASP A 267 -4.58 -19.05 12.68
CA ASP A 267 -3.89 -18.04 11.85
C ASP A 267 -2.35 -18.07 11.97
N LYS A 268 -1.79 -19.20 12.43
CA LYS A 268 -0.34 -19.42 12.56
C LYS A 268 0.13 -20.42 11.51
N TYR A 269 1.21 -20.08 10.82
CA TYR A 269 1.71 -20.83 9.67
C TYR A 269 3.20 -21.14 9.82
N PHE A 270 3.57 -22.39 9.53
CA PHE A 270 4.95 -22.86 9.57
C PHE A 270 5.38 -23.37 8.20
N PHE A 271 6.52 -22.88 7.72
CA PHE A 271 7.18 -23.35 6.51
C PHE A 271 8.55 -23.92 6.86
N GLY A 272 8.69 -25.23 6.71
CA GLY A 272 9.98 -25.92 6.82
C GLY A 272 10.64 -26.03 5.46
N LEU A 273 11.69 -25.24 5.23
CA LEU A 273 12.45 -25.19 3.99
C LEU A 273 13.71 -26.07 4.10
N PRO A 274 14.17 -26.69 2.99
CA PRO A 274 15.38 -27.50 3.00
C PRO A 274 16.62 -26.66 3.35
N GLY A 275 17.59 -27.24 4.07
CA GLY A 275 18.81 -26.54 4.46
C GLY A 275 19.77 -26.18 3.30
N ASN A 276 19.64 -26.83 2.14
CA ASN A 276 20.41 -26.46 0.95
C ASN A 276 19.98 -25.05 0.45
N PRO A 277 20.91 -24.08 0.28
CA PRO A 277 20.55 -22.69 -0.01
C PRO A 277 19.71 -22.48 -1.28
N VAL A 278 20.05 -23.17 -2.37
CA VAL A 278 19.28 -23.10 -3.63
C VAL A 278 17.87 -23.66 -3.43
N SER A 279 17.74 -24.73 -2.65
CA SER A 279 16.44 -25.33 -2.33
C SER A 279 15.60 -24.41 -1.45
N ALA A 280 16.19 -23.77 -0.44
CA ALA A 280 15.53 -22.77 0.40
C ALA A 280 15.03 -21.58 -0.42
N PHE A 281 15.87 -21.04 -1.32
CA PHE A 281 15.50 -19.95 -2.22
C PHE A 281 14.29 -20.31 -3.08
N VAL A 282 14.32 -21.47 -3.74
CA VAL A 282 13.24 -21.93 -4.62
C VAL A 282 11.95 -22.16 -3.84
N THR A 283 12.02 -22.84 -2.70
CA THR A 283 10.83 -23.16 -1.90
C THR A 283 10.24 -21.94 -1.20
N PHE A 284 11.04 -20.94 -0.83
CA PHE A 284 10.54 -19.64 -0.37
C PHE A 284 9.65 -18.99 -1.44
N HIS A 285 10.14 -18.88 -2.67
CA HIS A 285 9.41 -18.24 -3.77
C HIS A 285 8.15 -19.00 -4.19
N LEU A 286 8.18 -20.33 -4.13
CA LEU A 286 7.05 -21.15 -4.57
C LEU A 286 5.97 -21.33 -3.50
N PHE A 287 6.31 -21.24 -2.21
CA PHE A 287 5.37 -21.56 -1.12
C PHE A 287 5.23 -20.45 -0.08
N ALA A 288 6.32 -20.04 0.57
CA ALA A 288 6.24 -19.09 1.69
C ALA A 288 5.83 -17.68 1.22
N LEU A 289 6.47 -17.14 0.18
CA LEU A 289 6.18 -15.81 -0.35
C LEU A 289 4.73 -15.68 -0.87
N PRO A 290 4.19 -16.62 -1.67
CA PRO A 290 2.78 -16.56 -2.07
C PRO A 290 1.81 -16.59 -0.89
N ALA A 291 2.10 -17.38 0.14
CA ALA A 291 1.29 -17.44 1.35
C ALA A 291 1.31 -16.12 2.13
N ILE A 292 2.49 -15.53 2.32
CA ILE A 292 2.66 -14.24 3.01
C ILE A 292 1.96 -13.11 2.24
N ARG A 293 2.11 -13.07 0.91
CA ARG A 293 1.38 -12.11 0.05
C ARG A 293 -0.13 -12.26 0.18
N PHE A 294 -0.62 -13.50 0.16
CA PHE A 294 -2.04 -13.76 0.29
C PHE A 294 -2.58 -13.32 1.65
N ALA A 295 -1.88 -13.63 2.74
CA ALA A 295 -2.22 -13.14 4.08
C ALA A 295 -2.20 -11.60 4.17
N ALA A 296 -1.25 -10.97 3.47
CA ALA A 296 -1.14 -9.51 3.37
C ALA A 296 -2.20 -8.85 2.48
N GLY A 297 -3.15 -9.60 1.93
CA GLY A 297 -4.28 -9.06 1.17
C GLY A 297 -4.09 -9.02 -0.34
N TRP A 298 -3.00 -9.59 -0.88
CA TRP A 298 -2.75 -9.59 -2.31
C TRP A 298 -3.78 -10.48 -3.04
N ASP A 299 -4.09 -10.12 -4.28
CA ASP A 299 -4.86 -10.99 -5.16
C ASP A 299 -4.08 -12.30 -5.39
N ARG A 300 -4.81 -13.42 -5.41
CA ARG A 300 -4.25 -14.74 -5.63
C ARG A 300 -3.41 -14.82 -6.91
N CYS A 301 -3.81 -14.12 -7.99
CA CYS A 301 -3.06 -14.09 -9.24
C CYS A 301 -1.69 -13.39 -9.11
N LYS A 302 -1.53 -12.50 -8.12
CA LYS A 302 -0.27 -11.77 -7.83
C LYS A 302 0.57 -12.45 -6.74
N CYS A 303 0.06 -13.50 -6.11
CA CYS A 303 0.77 -14.20 -5.04
C CYS A 303 1.86 -15.12 -5.60
N SER A 304 1.58 -15.84 -6.69
CA SER A 304 2.51 -16.79 -7.31
C SER A 304 3.47 -16.12 -8.29
N LEU A 305 4.62 -16.76 -8.53
CA LEU A 305 5.47 -16.44 -9.67
C LEU A 305 4.73 -16.72 -10.99
N SER A 306 5.04 -15.95 -12.02
CA SER A 306 4.54 -16.20 -13.38
C SER A 306 5.00 -17.57 -13.87
N VAL A 307 4.05 -18.37 -14.34
CA VAL A 307 4.34 -19.67 -14.94
C VAL A 307 4.59 -19.47 -16.44
N LEU A 308 5.83 -19.72 -16.88
CA LEU A 308 6.16 -19.79 -18.31
C LEU A 308 5.99 -21.24 -18.76
N ASN A 309 4.97 -21.49 -19.58
CA ASN A 309 4.82 -22.79 -20.24
C ASN A 309 5.79 -22.85 -21.41
N VAL A 310 6.97 -23.43 -21.18
CA VAL A 310 7.91 -23.74 -22.25
C VAL A 310 7.40 -24.98 -22.97
N LYS A 311 7.06 -24.83 -24.26
CA LYS A 311 6.74 -25.96 -25.14
C LYS A 311 8.01 -26.65 -25.60
#